data_AF-A0A1M4WUW9-F1
#
_entry.id   AF-A0A1M4WUW9-F1
#
_cell.length_a   1.000
_cell.length_b   1.000
_cell.length_c   1.000
_cell.angle_alpha   90.00
_cell.angle_beta   90.00
_cell.angle_gamma   90.00
#
_symmetry.space_group_name_H-M   'P 1'
#
loop_
_entity.id
_entity.type
_entity.pdbx_description
1 polymer ?
#
loop_
_entity_poly.entity_id
_entity_poly.type
_entity_poly.pdbx_seq_one_letter_code
_entity_poly.pdbx_strand_id
1 'polypeptide(L)'
;MGPVSLEYGQFYHIYNCGINGCNLFRENENYEYFLHLYDKYVSPVADTFAWVLMRNHFHFLVRIRKEEEISFMGTQTPKVGKTLRGHQQTFRCLTDPKAFPKTSNVFKCK
;
A
#
# COMPACT_ATOMS: atom_id res chain seq x y z
N MET A 1 -21.99 3.12 6.22
CA MET A 1 -20.76 3.73 6.77
C MET A 1 -20.18 4.63 5.69
N GLY A 2 -19.94 5.90 6.00
CA GLY A 2 -19.33 6.85 5.07
C GLY A 2 -17.85 6.54 4.82
N PRO A 3 -17.21 7.22 3.85
CA PRO A 3 -15.78 7.06 3.59
C PRO A 3 -14.96 7.37 4.85
N VAL A 4 -13.99 6.52 5.15
CA VAL A 4 -13.05 6.72 6.25
C VAL A 4 -11.97 7.68 5.79
N SER A 5 -11.88 8.86 6.43
CA SER A 5 -10.78 9.78 6.21
C SER A 5 -9.48 9.20 6.76
N LEU A 6 -8.40 9.30 5.99
CA LEU A 6 -7.06 8.93 6.43
C LEU A 6 -6.51 10.02 7.36
N GLU A 7 -5.95 9.60 8.49
CA GLU A 7 -5.38 10.48 9.51
C GLU A 7 -3.86 10.40 9.49
N TYR A 8 -3.21 11.54 9.70
CA TYR A 8 -1.76 11.65 9.78
C TYR A 8 -1.17 10.83 10.93
N GLY A 9 0.00 10.23 10.69
CA GLY A 9 0.72 9.42 11.67
C GLY A 9 0.13 8.04 11.96
N GLN A 10 -1.02 7.70 11.35
CA GLN A 10 -1.74 6.46 11.63
C GLN A 10 -1.40 5.35 10.64
N PHE A 11 -1.50 4.10 11.11
CA PHE A 11 -1.23 2.91 10.31
C PHE A 11 -2.50 2.37 9.67
N TYR A 12 -2.38 1.96 8.41
CA TYR A 12 -3.47 1.42 7.63
C TYR A 12 -3.04 0.17 6.86
N HIS A 13 -3.90 -0.83 6.89
CA HIS A 13 -3.88 -1.94 5.96
C HIS A 13 -4.82 -1.61 4.80
N ILE A 14 -4.23 -1.33 3.63
CA ILE A 14 -4.93 -1.03 2.38
C ILE A 14 -4.92 -2.28 1.53
N TYR A 15 -6.08 -2.73 1.06
CA TYR A 15 -6.17 -3.86 0.14
C TYR A 15 -7.26 -3.64 -0.89
N ASN A 16 -7.13 -4.33 -2.02
CA ASN A 16 -8.20 -4.40 -3.01
C ASN A 16 -8.23 -5.80 -3.60
N CYS A 17 -9.43 -6.30 -3.87
CA CYS A 17 -9.66 -7.60 -4.50
C CYS A 17 -10.47 -7.41 -5.78
N GLY A 18 -10.09 -8.12 -6.83
CA GLY A 18 -10.82 -8.11 -8.09
C GLY A 18 -12.26 -8.59 -7.92
N ILE A 19 -13.19 -7.93 -8.60
CA ILE A 19 -14.61 -8.29 -8.61
C ILE A 19 -14.73 -9.72 -9.14
N ASN A 20 -15.46 -10.57 -8.41
CA ASN A 20 -15.63 -11.99 -8.73
C ASN A 20 -14.30 -12.76 -8.89
N GLY A 21 -13.24 -12.32 -8.20
CA GLY A 21 -11.92 -12.96 -8.28
C GLY A 21 -11.18 -12.72 -9.59
N CYS A 22 -11.67 -11.79 -10.43
CA CYS A 22 -10.99 -11.39 -11.65
C CYS A 22 -9.57 -10.90 -11.39
N ASN A 23 -8.69 -11.15 -12.34
CA ASN A 23 -7.30 -10.71 -12.27
C ASN A 23 -7.22 -9.18 -12.39
N LEU A 24 -6.60 -8.56 -11.39
CA LEU A 24 -6.20 -7.14 -11.40
C LEU A 24 -4.96 -6.95 -12.28
N PHE A 25 -4.02 -7.90 -12.18
CA PHE A 25 -2.79 -7.90 -12.96
C PHE A 25 -2.82 -9.09 -13.91
N ARG A 26 -2.98 -8.81 -15.21
CA ARG A 26 -3.09 -9.83 -16.26
C ARG A 26 -1.72 -10.18 -16.84
N GLU A 27 -0.86 -9.19 -16.92
CA GLU A 27 0.47 -9.24 -17.50
C GLU A 27 1.51 -8.73 -16.50
N ASN A 28 2.79 -9.09 -16.67
CA ASN A 28 3.85 -8.74 -15.73
C ASN A 28 4.05 -7.22 -15.67
N GLU A 29 3.91 -6.55 -16.80
CA GLU A 29 3.99 -5.11 -17.01
C GLU A 29 2.94 -4.36 -16.17
N ASN A 30 1.81 -4.99 -15.86
CA ASN A 30 0.80 -4.38 -15.00
C ASN A 30 1.29 -4.20 -13.56
N TYR A 31 2.11 -5.13 -13.04
CA TYR A 31 2.69 -5.03 -11.71
C TYR A 31 3.69 -3.88 -11.64
N GLU A 32 4.57 -3.79 -12.63
CA GLU A 32 5.57 -2.73 -12.71
C GLU A 32 4.92 -1.35 -12.84
N TYR A 33 3.91 -1.24 -13.72
CA TYR A 33 3.15 -0.01 -13.89
C TYR A 33 2.42 0.40 -12.60
N PHE A 34 1.81 -0.57 -11.90
CA PHE A 34 1.16 -0.29 -10.62
C PHE A 34 2.16 0.20 -9.56
N LEU A 35 3.32 -0.43 -9.43
CA LEU A 35 4.37 0.00 -8.50
C LEU A 35 4.94 1.37 -8.87
N HIS A 36 5.07 1.68 -10.17
CA HIS A 36 5.46 3.01 -10.62
C HIS A 36 4.45 4.09 -10.20
N LEU A 37 3.15 3.84 -10.40
CA LEU A 37 2.10 4.76 -9.94
C LEU A 37 2.07 4.86 -8.42
N TYR A 38 2.23 3.73 -7.71
CA TYR A 38 2.31 3.70 -6.27
C TYR A 38 3.46 4.58 -5.78
N ASP A 39 4.65 4.46 -6.36
CA ASP A 39 5.80 5.26 -5.95
C ASP A 39 5.59 6.76 -6.25
N LYS A 40 4.96 7.06 -7.39
CA LYS A 40 4.66 8.45 -7.78
C LYS A 40 3.66 9.13 -6.84
N TYR A 41 2.63 8.41 -6.40
CA TYR A 41 1.49 9.02 -5.69
C TYR A 41 1.42 8.70 -4.20
N VAL A 42 1.91 7.54 -3.76
CA VAL A 42 1.76 7.04 -2.39
C VAL A 42 3.04 7.21 -1.57
N SER A 43 4.21 6.82 -2.10
CA SER A 43 5.51 7.00 -1.40
C SER A 43 5.79 8.40 -0.85
N PRO A 44 5.29 9.50 -1.46
CA PRO A 44 5.52 10.83 -0.91
C PRO A 44 4.69 11.15 0.34
N VAL A 45 3.50 10.54 0.48
CA VAL A 45 2.54 10.84 1.54
C VAL A 45 2.40 9.72 2.57
N ALA A 46 2.99 8.56 2.32
CA ALA A 46 2.93 7.41 3.21
C ALA A 46 4.24 6.63 3.22
N ASP A 47 4.57 6.08 4.39
CA ASP A 47 5.65 5.10 4.53
C ASP A 47 5.08 3.69 4.37
N THR A 48 5.72 2.88 3.54
CA THR A 48 5.32 1.48 3.29
C THR A 48 6.18 0.53 4.12
N PHE A 49 5.55 -0.31 4.91
CA PHE A 49 6.22 -1.27 5.78
C PHE A 49 6.23 -2.68 5.19
N ALA A 50 5.13 -3.08 4.57
CA ALA A 50 4.99 -4.37 3.91
C ALA A 50 3.98 -4.26 2.77
N TRP A 51 4.16 -5.10 1.75
CA TRP A 51 3.20 -5.22 0.66
C TRP A 51 3.23 -6.61 0.03
N VAL A 52 2.14 -6.99 -0.61
CA VAL A 52 2.06 -8.17 -1.47
C VAL A 52 1.16 -7.86 -2.66
N LEU A 53 1.63 -8.20 -3.86
CA LEU A 53 0.86 -8.15 -5.10
C LEU A 53 0.56 -9.58 -5.54
N MET A 54 -0.72 -9.94 -5.58
CA MET A 54 -1.20 -11.19 -6.13
C MET A 54 -2.04 -10.89 -7.36
N ARG A 55 -2.20 -11.87 -8.26
CA ARG A 55 -2.87 -11.68 -9.54
C ARG A 55 -4.26 -11.05 -9.44
N ASN A 56 -5.01 -11.38 -8.40
CA ASN A 56 -6.40 -10.96 -8.20
C ASN A 56 -6.61 -10.07 -6.95
N HIS A 57 -5.56 -9.76 -6.18
CA HIS A 57 -5.66 -8.85 -5.03
C HIS A 57 -4.30 -8.32 -4.60
N PHE A 58 -4.30 -7.21 -3.86
CA PHE A 58 -3.07 -6.67 -3.28
C PHE A 58 -3.30 -6.22 -1.84
N HIS A 59 -2.22 -6.16 -1.06
CA HIS A 59 -2.22 -5.63 0.29
C HIS A 59 -1.01 -4.72 0.51
N PHE A 60 -1.21 -3.63 1.24
CA PHE A 60 -0.18 -2.70 1.69
C PHE A 60 -0.40 -2.37 3.16
N LEU A 61 0.65 -2.49 3.97
CA LEU A 61 0.71 -1.91 5.30
C LEU A 61 1.46 -0.60 5.22
N VAL A 62 0.76 0.50 5.44
CA VAL A 62 1.31 1.86 5.35
C VAL A 62 1.10 2.64 6.64
N ARG A 63 1.95 3.63 6.89
CA ARG A 63 1.67 4.72 7.82
C ARG A 63 1.52 5.99 7.01
N ILE A 64 0.44 6.74 7.22
CA ILE A 64 0.32 8.07 6.62
C ILE A 64 1.33 8.97 7.32
N ARG A 65 2.16 9.66 6.53
CA ARG A 65 3.16 10.59 7.06
C ARG A 65 2.47 11.69 7.85
N LYS A 66 3.20 12.29 8.79
CA LYS A 66 2.67 13.48 9.49
C LYS A 66 2.69 14.69 8.56
N GLU A 67 1.90 15.71 8.86
CA GLU A 67 1.80 16.91 8.02
C GLU A 67 3.18 17.57 7.82
N GLU A 68 3.97 17.64 8.89
CA GLU A 68 5.35 18.16 8.88
C GLU A 68 6.33 17.32 8.05
N GLU A 69 6.05 16.04 7.84
CA GLU A 69 6.85 15.13 7.03
C GLU A 69 6.51 15.25 5.52
N ILE A 70 5.32 15.79 5.21
CA ILE A 70 4.84 16.04 3.85
C ILE A 70 5.30 17.45 3.45
N SER A 71 6.61 17.67 3.37
CA SER A 71 7.14 18.95 2.88
C SER A 71 6.76 19.12 1.40
N PHE A 72 6.20 20.29 1.05
CA PHE A 72 5.77 20.71 -0.28
C PHE A 72 6.64 20.11 -1.40
N MET A 73 6.08 19.15 -2.13
CA MET A 73 6.73 18.46 -3.25
C MET A 73 6.81 19.36 -4.48
N GLY A 74 7.60 20.43 -4.40
CA GLY A 74 8.20 21.03 -5.58
C GLY A 74 9.19 20.03 -6.16
N THR A 75 8.81 19.37 -7.26
CA THR A 75 9.70 18.71 -8.24
C THR A 75 11.02 18.18 -7.67
N GLN A 76 11.01 17.01 -7.02
CA GLN A 76 12.23 16.21 -6.93
C GLN A 76 12.07 15.02 -7.88
N THR A 77 12.94 15.04 -8.90
CA THR A 77 13.20 13.95 -9.83
C THR A 77 13.45 12.63 -9.11
N PRO A 78 13.19 11.47 -9.75
CA PRO A 78 13.32 10.17 -9.13
C PRO A 78 14.73 9.99 -8.57
N LYS A 79 14.85 9.86 -7.24
CA LYS A 79 16.08 9.40 -6.61
C LYS A 79 16.22 7.91 -6.94
N VAL A 80 16.86 7.62 -8.06
CA VAL A 80 17.43 6.30 -8.34
C VAL A 80 18.35 5.94 -7.18
N GLY A 81 18.08 4.79 -6.56
CA GLY A 81 19.05 4.08 -5.75
C GLY A 81 18.74 4.04 -4.26
N LYS A 82 17.94 3.04 -3.85
CA LYS A 82 18.44 2.02 -2.91
C LYS A 82 17.94 0.66 -3.41
N THR A 83 18.88 -0.22 -3.74
CA THR A 83 18.65 -1.63 -4.00
C THR A 83 17.63 -2.17 -3.01
N LEU A 84 16.44 -2.56 -3.49
CA LEU A 84 15.55 -3.45 -2.76
C LEU A 84 16.30 -4.77 -2.64
N ARG A 85 17.15 -4.90 -1.61
CA ARG A 85 17.56 -6.21 -1.15
C ARG A 85 16.28 -6.88 -0.74
N GLY A 86 15.81 -7.80 -1.59
CA GLY A 86 14.77 -8.75 -1.26
C GLY A 86 15.26 -9.58 -0.09
N HIS A 87 15.15 -9.02 1.11
CA HIS A 87 15.13 -9.81 2.31
C HIS A 87 13.74 -10.44 2.31
N GLN A 88 13.67 -11.74 2.00
CA GLN A 88 12.54 -12.56 2.38
C GLN A 88 12.46 -12.53 3.91
N GLN A 89 11.98 -11.44 4.48
CA GLN A 89 11.43 -11.50 5.81
C GLN A 89 10.06 -12.11 5.64
N THR A 90 10.00 -13.41 5.88
CA THR A 90 8.77 -14.11 6.22
C THR A 90 8.21 -13.47 7.49
N PHE A 91 7.53 -12.33 7.35
CA PHE A 91 6.71 -11.81 8.43
C PHE A 91 5.52 -12.76 8.53
N ARG A 92 5.50 -13.55 9.61
CA ARG A 92 4.37 -14.35 10.01
C ARG A 92 3.16 -13.40 10.07
N CYS A 93 2.25 -13.61 9.13
CA CYS A 93 1.02 -12.87 8.99
C CYS A 93 0.30 -12.82 10.35
N LEU A 94 0.47 -11.73 11.11
CA LEU A 94 -0.36 -11.41 12.27
C LEU A 94 -1.68 -10.84 11.76
N THR A 95 -2.33 -11.54 10.84
CA THR A 95 -3.71 -11.24 10.48
C THR A 95 -4.57 -12.14 11.33
N ASP A 96 -5.09 -11.61 12.43
CA ASP A 96 -6.22 -12.24 13.09
C ASP A 96 -7.38 -12.30 12.08
N PRO A 97 -7.81 -13.50 11.62
CA PRO A 97 -8.79 -13.64 10.54
C PRO A 97 -10.15 -13.01 10.87
N LYS A 98 -10.38 -12.66 12.14
CA LYS A 98 -11.65 -12.13 12.64
C LYS A 98 -11.76 -10.60 12.55
N ALA A 99 -10.71 -9.88 12.17
CA ALA A 99 -10.67 -8.42 12.29
C ALA A 99 -11.20 -7.63 11.07
N PHE A 100 -11.46 -8.26 9.93
CA PHE A 100 -11.69 -7.55 8.66
C PHE A 100 -13.09 -7.81 8.07
N PRO A 101 -14.08 -6.92 8.29
CA PRO A 101 -15.34 -6.95 7.56
C PRO A 101 -15.12 -6.65 6.07
N LYS A 102 -15.71 -7.45 5.17
CA LYS A 102 -15.51 -7.46 3.71
C LYS A 102 -15.96 -6.19 2.94
N THR A 103 -16.27 -5.09 3.61
CA THR A 103 -16.97 -3.93 3.04
C THR A 103 -16.11 -2.68 2.85
N SER A 104 -14.88 -2.67 3.37
CA SER A 104 -13.91 -1.59 3.17
C SER A 104 -12.63 -2.13 2.52
N ASN A 105 -11.92 -1.28 1.77
CA ASN A 105 -10.60 -1.57 1.19
C ASN A 105 -9.46 -0.94 2.03
N VAL A 106 -9.82 -0.25 3.12
CA VAL A 106 -8.88 0.45 4.00
C VAL A 106 -9.29 0.20 5.45
N PHE A 107 -8.32 -0.24 6.26
CA PHE A 107 -8.51 -0.50 7.68
C PHE A 107 -7.44 0.19 8.48
N LYS A 108 -7.83 0.99 9.47
CA LYS A 108 -6.91 1.55 10.45
C LYS A 108 -6.45 0.43 11.38
N CYS A 109 -5.14 0.22 11.49
CA CYS A 109 -4.56 -0.70 12.47
C CYS A 109 -4.64 -0.06 13.86
N LYS A 110 -5.16 -0.80 14.84
CA LYS A 110 -5.22 -0.39 16.25
C LYS A 110 -3.94 -0.77 16.99
#